data_AF-A0A329ZJM7-F1
#
_entry.id   AF-A0A329ZJM7-F1
#
_cell.length_a   1.000
_cell.length_b   1.000
_cell.length_c   1.000
_cell.angle_alpha   90.00
_cell.angle_beta   90.00
_cell.angle_gamma   90.00
#
_symmetry.space_group_name_H-M   'P 1'
#
loop_
_entity.id
_entity.type
_entity.pdbx_description
1 polymer ?
#
loop_
_entity_poly.entity_id
_entity_poly.type
_entity_poly.pdbx_seq_one_letter_code
_entity_poly.pdbx_strand_id
1 'polypeptide(L)'
;KQEWMNIFNLKNIDEPFIPHIPNEVKEYVGKDLLLTKNSLIKLIANKREKHIPLIKETLEAPERVLDDGIGILFIKSFVDTKKNRFFMSVAKKYNGDWFFSSHVERTKNNIRNKLNSSKTIYEDAKRGEVAGASDILRTGGEVSKPSDLQIEYTADQDFGKALWDSTPNHLKKPLDFESFHDEEKSLRTRFKDNIEA
;
A
#
# COMPACT_ATOMS: atom_id res chain seq x y z
N LYS A 1 -7.60 -25.35 -2.44
CA LYS A 1 -7.55 -26.04 -1.11
C LYS A 1 -6.11 -26.24 -0.63
N GLN A 2 -5.23 -26.88 -1.43
CA GLN A 2 -3.84 -27.11 -1.01
C GLN A 2 -3.07 -25.82 -0.70
N GLU A 3 -3.18 -24.82 -1.57
CA GLU A 3 -2.55 -23.50 -1.38
C GLU A 3 -2.95 -22.84 -0.05
N TRP A 4 -4.23 -22.89 0.31
CA TRP A 4 -4.73 -22.39 1.59
C TRP A 4 -4.06 -23.08 2.78
N MET A 5 -4.05 -24.42 2.80
CA MET A 5 -3.44 -25.17 3.89
C MET A 5 -1.94 -24.89 4.00
N ASN A 6 -1.24 -24.73 2.87
CA ASN A 6 0.18 -24.42 2.84
C ASN A 6 0.48 -23.01 3.39
N ILE A 7 -0.25 -21.97 2.94
CA ILE A 7 -0.02 -20.58 3.35
C ILE A 7 -0.28 -20.39 4.85
N PHE A 8 -1.33 -21.01 5.36
CA PHE A 8 -1.74 -20.92 6.76
C PHE A 8 -1.17 -22.04 7.64
N ASN A 9 -0.35 -22.92 7.08
CA ASN A 9 0.29 -24.07 7.75
C ASN A 9 -0.70 -24.91 8.58
N LEU A 10 -1.86 -25.23 7.99
CA LEU A 10 -2.95 -25.96 8.65
C LEU A 10 -2.79 -27.47 8.51
N LYS A 11 -3.08 -28.23 9.57
CA LYS A 11 -3.05 -29.71 9.51
C LYS A 11 -4.26 -30.27 8.77
N ASN A 12 -5.40 -29.59 8.87
CA ASN A 12 -6.62 -29.93 8.17
C ASN A 12 -7.40 -28.65 7.82
N ILE A 13 -8.38 -28.76 6.93
CA ILE A 13 -9.11 -27.59 6.41
C ILE A 13 -10.10 -26.99 7.41
N ASP A 14 -10.53 -27.76 8.41
CA ASP A 14 -11.52 -27.35 9.40
C ASP A 14 -10.89 -26.61 10.60
N GLU A 15 -9.57 -26.76 10.77
CA GLU A 15 -8.78 -26.05 11.76
C GLU A 15 -8.79 -24.52 11.49
N PRO A 16 -9.16 -23.70 12.49
CA PRO A 16 -9.06 -22.25 12.36
C PRO A 16 -7.59 -21.82 12.38
N PHE A 17 -7.23 -20.90 11.49
CA PHE A 17 -5.97 -20.17 11.57
C PHE A 17 -6.14 -18.96 12.51
N ILE A 18 -5.20 -18.78 13.43
CA ILE A 18 -5.13 -17.61 14.31
C ILE A 18 -3.94 -16.76 13.85
N PRO A 19 -4.16 -15.61 13.18
CA PRO A 19 -3.09 -14.73 12.74
C PRO A 19 -2.38 -14.07 13.92
N HIS A 20 -1.08 -13.82 13.78
CA HIS A 20 -0.35 -12.96 14.68
C HIS A 20 -0.66 -11.47 14.39
N ILE A 21 -1.66 -10.91 15.07
CA ILE A 21 -2.08 -9.52 14.89
C ILE A 21 -1.31 -8.55 15.80
N PRO A 22 -1.29 -7.24 15.49
CA PRO A 22 -0.72 -6.23 16.39
C PRO A 22 -1.36 -6.26 17.79
N ASN A 23 -0.54 -6.01 18.83
CA ASN A 23 -0.97 -6.12 20.23
C ASN A 23 -2.11 -5.14 20.55
N GLU A 24 -2.06 -3.92 20.03
CA GLU A 24 -3.08 -2.89 20.20
C GLU A 24 -4.44 -3.36 19.70
N VAL A 25 -4.44 -4.10 18.58
CA VAL A 25 -5.65 -4.68 18.00
C VAL A 25 -6.14 -5.83 18.86
N LYS A 26 -5.24 -6.66 19.39
CA LYS A 26 -5.58 -7.79 20.26
C LYS A 26 -6.20 -7.31 21.57
N GLU A 27 -5.64 -6.27 22.18
CA GLU A 27 -6.16 -5.63 23.39
C GLU A 27 -7.52 -4.98 23.13
N TYR A 28 -7.67 -4.29 21.99
CA TYR A 28 -8.95 -3.68 21.60
C TYR A 28 -10.07 -4.71 21.42
N VAL A 29 -9.77 -5.84 20.76
CA VAL A 29 -10.75 -6.90 20.47
C VAL A 29 -11.01 -7.78 21.69
N GLY A 30 -10.01 -7.96 22.56
CA GLY A 30 -10.08 -8.76 23.79
C GLY A 30 -10.18 -10.28 23.56
N LYS A 31 -10.07 -10.73 22.31
CA LYS A 31 -10.19 -12.14 21.89
C LYS A 31 -9.37 -12.38 20.62
N ASP A 32 -9.07 -13.65 20.36
CA ASP A 32 -8.46 -14.06 19.09
C ASP A 32 -9.46 -13.90 17.93
N LEU A 33 -8.94 -13.51 16.76
CA LEU A 33 -9.71 -13.43 15.53
C LEU A 33 -9.44 -14.65 14.66
N LEU A 34 -10.49 -15.36 14.29
CA LEU A 34 -10.36 -16.67 13.64
C LEU A 34 -10.53 -16.55 12.13
N LEU A 35 -9.58 -17.11 11.38
CA LEU A 35 -9.71 -17.33 9.94
C LEU A 35 -10.07 -18.80 9.69
N THR A 36 -11.28 -19.05 9.19
CA THR A 36 -11.82 -20.41 9.05
C THR A 36 -12.02 -20.80 7.58
N LYS A 37 -12.35 -22.08 7.33
CA LYS A 37 -12.73 -22.57 5.98
C LYS A 37 -13.83 -21.77 5.31
N ASN A 38 -14.69 -21.09 6.08
CA ASN A 38 -15.77 -20.28 5.52
C ASN A 38 -15.23 -19.10 4.70
N SER A 39 -14.07 -18.55 5.06
CA SER A 39 -13.37 -17.56 4.22
C SER A 39 -12.94 -18.18 2.89
N LEU A 40 -12.37 -19.38 2.90
CA LEU A 40 -11.99 -20.09 1.67
C LEU A 40 -13.21 -20.38 0.78
N ILE A 41 -14.30 -20.90 1.35
CA ILE A 41 -15.55 -21.18 0.62
C ILE A 41 -16.05 -19.92 -0.09
N LYS A 42 -16.05 -18.78 0.61
CA LYS A 42 -16.45 -17.48 0.03
C LYS A 42 -15.50 -17.02 -1.07
N LEU A 43 -14.19 -17.22 -0.93
CA LEU A 43 -13.22 -16.85 -1.97
C LEU A 43 -13.47 -17.65 -3.25
N ILE A 44 -13.64 -18.97 -3.13
CA ILE A 44 -13.91 -19.88 -4.26
C ILE A 44 -15.23 -19.53 -4.94
N ALA A 45 -16.31 -19.37 -4.16
CA ALA A 45 -17.63 -19.03 -4.69
C ALA A 45 -17.63 -17.72 -5.50
N ASN A 46 -16.70 -16.82 -5.22
CA ASN A 46 -16.56 -15.54 -5.90
C ASN A 46 -15.37 -15.47 -6.88
N LYS A 47 -14.70 -16.60 -7.19
CA LYS A 47 -13.53 -16.66 -8.09
C LYS A 47 -12.39 -15.71 -7.67
N ARG A 48 -12.10 -15.64 -6.37
CA ARG A 48 -11.13 -14.73 -5.72
C ARG A 48 -9.95 -15.45 -5.05
N GLU A 49 -9.68 -16.69 -5.41
CA GLU A 49 -8.61 -17.53 -4.86
C GLU A 49 -7.23 -16.91 -5.05
N LYS A 50 -7.03 -16.16 -6.16
CA LYS A 50 -5.79 -15.42 -6.42
C LYS A 50 -5.37 -14.44 -5.30
N HIS A 51 -6.29 -14.08 -4.40
CA HIS A 51 -5.99 -13.18 -3.29
C HIS A 51 -5.56 -13.90 -2.00
N ILE A 52 -5.54 -15.23 -1.97
CA ILE A 52 -5.16 -15.99 -0.76
C ILE A 52 -3.80 -15.55 -0.19
N PRO A 53 -2.74 -15.33 -1.01
CA PRO A 53 -1.45 -14.85 -0.49
C PRO A 53 -1.55 -13.49 0.23
N LEU A 54 -2.42 -12.60 -0.25
CA LEU A 54 -2.57 -11.25 0.30
C LEU A 54 -3.23 -11.25 1.68
N ILE A 55 -4.03 -12.29 1.99
CA ILE A 55 -4.78 -12.36 3.25
C ILE A 55 -3.79 -12.41 4.41
N LYS A 56 -2.86 -13.39 4.42
CA LYS A 56 -1.95 -13.59 5.54
C LYS A 56 -1.16 -12.32 5.86
N GLU A 57 -0.56 -11.72 4.83
CA GLU A 57 0.19 -10.46 5.00
C GLU A 57 -0.66 -9.32 5.52
N THR A 58 -1.93 -9.22 5.10
CA THR A 58 -2.84 -8.17 5.58
C THR A 58 -3.25 -8.38 7.04
N LEU A 59 -3.33 -9.62 7.50
CA LEU A 59 -3.70 -9.94 8.89
C LEU A 59 -2.52 -9.77 9.84
N GLU A 60 -1.32 -10.22 9.44
CA GLU A 60 -0.15 -10.26 10.30
C GLU A 60 0.71 -8.99 10.23
N ALA A 61 0.66 -8.27 9.11
CA ALA A 61 1.38 -7.02 8.92
C ALA A 61 0.49 -5.96 8.25
N PRO A 62 -0.65 -5.58 8.86
CA PRO A 62 -1.48 -4.49 8.36
C PRO A 62 -0.72 -3.16 8.40
N GLU A 63 -1.04 -2.25 7.50
CA GLU A 63 -0.59 -0.85 7.60
C GLU A 63 -1.54 -0.04 8.50
N ARG A 64 -2.81 -0.45 8.54
CA ARG A 64 -3.91 0.21 9.26
C ARG A 64 -4.89 -0.83 9.77
N VAL A 65 -5.42 -0.62 10.97
CA VAL A 65 -6.61 -1.32 11.45
C VAL A 65 -7.64 -0.31 11.95
N LEU A 66 -8.86 -0.41 11.43
CA LEU A 66 -9.96 0.49 11.73
C LEU A 66 -11.15 -0.26 12.35
N ASP A 67 -12.01 0.45 13.07
CA ASP A 67 -13.34 0.02 13.50
C ASP A 67 -14.39 0.91 12.86
N ASP A 68 -15.22 0.36 11.98
CA ASP A 68 -16.31 1.09 11.31
C ASP A 68 -17.67 0.94 12.01
N GLY A 69 -17.70 0.39 13.23
CA GLY A 69 -18.90 0.08 14.00
C GLY A 69 -19.63 -1.18 13.54
N ILE A 70 -19.27 -1.74 12.37
CA ILE A 70 -19.83 -2.99 11.83
C ILE A 70 -18.79 -4.12 11.95
N GLY A 71 -17.50 -3.80 11.86
CA GLY A 71 -16.42 -4.75 12.05
C GLY A 71 -15.04 -4.10 12.09
N ILE A 72 -14.03 -4.95 12.27
CA ILE A 72 -12.63 -4.54 12.33
C ILE A 72 -12.02 -4.72 10.94
N LEU A 73 -11.48 -3.64 10.37
CA LEU A 73 -10.96 -3.58 9.01
C LEU A 73 -9.44 -3.57 9.04
N PHE A 74 -8.82 -4.65 8.58
CA PHE A 74 -7.38 -4.77 8.38
C PHE A 74 -7.06 -4.35 6.95
N ILE A 75 -6.17 -3.37 6.78
CA ILE A 75 -5.86 -2.76 5.48
C ILE A 75 -4.36 -2.81 5.24
N LYS A 76 -3.97 -3.23 4.04
CA LYS A 76 -2.59 -3.23 3.57
C LYS A 76 -2.53 -2.83 2.10
N SER A 77 -1.60 -1.96 1.74
CA SER A 77 -1.29 -1.65 0.35
C SER A 77 -0.36 -2.69 -0.27
N PHE A 78 -0.61 -3.04 -1.52
CA PHE A 78 0.27 -3.88 -2.33
C PHE A 78 0.67 -3.11 -3.58
N VAL A 79 1.97 -3.09 -3.86
CA VAL A 79 2.51 -2.49 -5.09
C VAL A 79 2.34 -3.50 -6.21
N ASP A 80 1.36 -3.24 -7.08
CA ASP A 80 1.24 -3.97 -8.35
C ASP A 80 1.66 -3.03 -9.48
N THR A 81 2.44 -3.56 -10.41
CA THR A 81 2.92 -2.97 -11.67
C THR A 81 1.88 -2.15 -12.46
N LYS A 82 0.58 -2.34 -12.20
CA LYS A 82 -0.50 -1.62 -12.90
C LYS A 82 -1.31 -0.66 -12.02
N LYS A 83 -1.44 -0.88 -10.70
CA LYS A 83 -2.20 -0.01 -9.77
C LYS A 83 -1.76 -0.28 -8.32
N ASN A 84 -1.53 0.78 -7.54
CA ASN A 84 -1.50 0.69 -6.07
C ASN A 84 -2.88 0.23 -5.58
N ARG A 85 -3.00 -1.03 -5.17
CA ARG A 85 -4.26 -1.61 -4.69
C ARG A 85 -4.17 -1.87 -3.21
N PHE A 86 -5.18 -1.42 -2.48
CA PHE A 86 -5.34 -1.78 -1.09
C PHE A 86 -6.08 -3.10 -1.01
N PHE A 87 -5.62 -4.00 -0.15
CA PHE A 87 -6.36 -5.18 0.23
C PHE A 87 -6.93 -4.99 1.63
N MET A 88 -8.17 -5.40 1.81
CA MET A 88 -8.90 -5.23 3.05
C MET A 88 -9.52 -6.54 3.50
N SER A 89 -9.19 -6.96 4.72
CA SER A 89 -9.82 -8.08 5.41
C SER A 89 -10.71 -7.55 6.53
N VAL A 90 -11.94 -8.07 6.63
CA VAL A 90 -12.94 -7.58 7.60
C VAL A 90 -13.28 -8.67 8.59
N ALA A 91 -13.03 -8.44 9.87
CA ALA A 91 -13.50 -9.29 10.94
C ALA A 91 -14.83 -8.81 11.51
N LYS A 92 -15.72 -9.75 11.80
CA LYS A 92 -17.03 -9.50 12.40
C LYS A 92 -17.27 -10.41 13.58
N LYS A 93 -18.05 -9.91 14.54
CA LYS A 93 -18.45 -10.65 15.71
C LYS A 93 -19.71 -11.48 15.41
N TYR A 94 -19.66 -12.77 15.68
CA TYR A 94 -20.78 -13.70 15.59
C TYR A 94 -20.80 -14.57 16.86
N ASN A 95 -21.93 -14.59 17.56
CA ASN A 95 -22.12 -15.38 18.79
C ASN A 95 -21.02 -15.17 19.86
N GLY A 96 -20.47 -13.95 19.94
CA GLY A 96 -19.44 -13.62 20.93
C GLY A 96 -18.00 -13.83 20.47
N ASP A 97 -17.78 -14.47 19.32
CA ASP A 97 -16.45 -14.72 18.75
C ASP A 97 -16.22 -13.93 17.47
N TRP A 98 -14.95 -13.70 17.14
CA TRP A 98 -14.54 -12.88 16.01
C TRP A 98 -14.05 -13.74 14.85
N PHE A 99 -14.62 -13.51 13.67
CA PHE A 99 -14.27 -14.24 12.46
C PHE A 99 -13.97 -13.30 11.32
N PHE A 100 -12.92 -13.59 10.57
CA PHE A 100 -12.71 -12.95 9.28
C PHE A 100 -13.82 -13.37 8.32
N SER A 101 -14.52 -12.38 7.79
CA SER A 101 -15.80 -12.55 7.09
C SER A 101 -15.72 -12.21 5.60
N SER A 102 -14.77 -11.37 5.20
CA SER A 102 -14.59 -10.85 3.84
C SER A 102 -13.14 -10.44 3.59
N HIS A 103 -12.69 -10.62 2.35
CA HIS A 103 -11.35 -10.26 1.86
C HIS A 103 -11.47 -9.68 0.44
N VAL A 104 -11.10 -8.42 0.25
CA VAL A 104 -11.40 -7.65 -0.97
C VAL A 104 -10.33 -6.63 -1.31
N GLU A 105 -10.05 -6.47 -2.60
CA GLU A 105 -9.35 -5.30 -3.12
C GLU A 105 -10.24 -4.06 -3.01
N ARG A 106 -9.64 -2.92 -2.64
CA ARG A 106 -10.29 -1.62 -2.51
C ARG A 106 -9.49 -0.53 -3.22
N THR A 107 -10.23 0.44 -3.73
CA THR A 107 -9.64 1.63 -4.35
C THR A 107 -9.18 2.63 -3.28
N LYS A 108 -8.27 3.52 -3.67
CA LYS A 108 -7.79 4.63 -2.81
C LYS A 108 -8.95 5.44 -2.20
N ASN A 109 -9.97 5.75 -3.00
CA ASN A 109 -11.15 6.49 -2.53
C ASN A 109 -11.98 5.71 -1.52
N ASN A 110 -12.14 4.39 -1.72
CA ASN A 110 -12.87 3.58 -0.74
C ASN A 110 -12.15 3.55 0.61
N ILE A 111 -10.82 3.43 0.61
CA ILE A 111 -10.02 3.47 1.83
C ILE A 111 -10.09 4.85 2.50
N ARG A 112 -9.97 5.95 1.73
CA ARG A 112 -10.12 7.31 2.26
C ARG A 112 -11.46 7.51 2.96
N ASN A 113 -12.56 7.07 2.34
CA ASN A 113 -13.88 7.18 2.94
C ASN A 113 -13.97 6.40 4.27
N LYS A 114 -13.31 5.24 4.35
CA LYS A 114 -13.25 4.46 5.60
C LYS A 114 -12.41 5.16 6.67
N LEU A 115 -11.26 5.71 6.33
CA LEU A 115 -10.44 6.50 7.27
C LEU A 115 -11.21 7.69 7.87
N ASN A 116 -12.05 8.35 7.07
CA ASN A 116 -12.82 9.51 7.54
C ASN A 116 -14.03 9.14 8.41
N SER A 117 -14.52 7.90 8.35
CA SER A 117 -15.76 7.46 9.00
C SER A 117 -15.57 6.40 10.08
N SER A 118 -14.34 5.94 10.30
CA SER A 118 -14.02 4.83 11.19
C SER A 118 -13.03 5.28 12.27
N LYS A 119 -13.04 4.61 13.42
CA LYS A 119 -12.05 4.81 14.47
C LYS A 119 -10.76 4.07 14.10
N THR A 120 -9.61 4.74 14.17
CA THR A 120 -8.31 4.07 14.04
C THR A 120 -7.96 3.32 15.32
N ILE A 121 -7.65 2.03 15.19
CA ILE A 121 -7.15 1.17 16.29
C ILE A 121 -5.62 1.07 16.21
N TYR A 122 -5.10 0.89 15.00
CA TYR A 122 -3.68 0.67 14.76
C TYR A 122 -3.25 1.36 13.47
N GLU A 123 -2.03 1.89 13.49
CA GLU A 123 -1.35 2.50 12.36
C GLU A 123 0.15 2.18 12.46
N ASP A 124 0.72 1.57 11.42
CA ASP A 124 2.15 1.25 11.39
C ASP A 124 2.97 2.55 11.23
N ALA A 125 3.68 2.92 12.28
CA ALA A 125 4.51 4.12 12.34
C ALA A 125 5.75 4.06 11.41
N LYS A 126 6.20 2.86 11.01
CA LYS A 126 7.44 2.68 10.22
C LYS A 126 7.35 3.17 8.77
N ARG A 127 6.19 3.66 8.34
CA ARG A 127 5.98 4.30 7.02
C ARG A 127 5.74 5.81 7.07
N GLY A 128 5.96 6.44 8.23
CA GLY A 128 5.76 7.89 8.45
C GLY A 128 6.97 8.80 8.19
N GLU A 129 8.20 8.27 8.03
CA GLU A 129 9.42 9.09 7.88
C GLU A 129 9.75 9.54 6.45
N VAL A 130 9.04 9.02 5.45
CA VAL A 130 8.97 9.62 4.11
C VAL A 130 7.52 10.02 3.95
N ALA A 131 7.20 11.31 3.73
CA ALA A 131 5.82 11.84 3.63
C ALA A 131 4.86 10.78 3.08
N GLY A 132 4.19 10.10 4.02
CA GLY A 132 3.67 8.77 3.77
C GLY A 132 2.49 8.88 2.83
N ALA A 133 2.17 7.83 2.10
CA ALA A 133 0.92 7.77 1.34
C ALA A 133 -0.30 8.17 2.20
N SER A 134 -0.21 8.00 3.53
CA SER A 134 -1.08 8.52 4.60
C SER A 134 -1.36 10.03 4.53
N ASP A 135 -0.33 10.87 4.37
CA ASP A 135 -0.47 12.34 4.30
C ASP A 135 -1.11 12.73 2.97
N ILE A 136 -0.66 12.13 1.87
CA ILE A 136 -1.22 12.31 0.52
C ILE A 136 -2.70 11.84 0.46
N LEU A 137 -3.06 10.85 1.27
CA LEU A 137 -4.43 10.35 1.38
C LEU A 137 -5.33 11.33 2.12
N ARG A 138 -4.83 11.96 3.19
CA ARG A 138 -5.60 12.92 4.01
C ARG A 138 -5.70 14.29 3.36
N THR A 139 -4.67 14.76 2.66
CA THR A 139 -4.61 16.09 2.03
C THR A 139 -5.13 16.12 0.59
N GLY A 140 -5.63 15.01 0.05
CA GLY A 140 -6.12 14.97 -1.34
C GLY A 140 -5.03 15.16 -2.40
N GLY A 141 -3.74 15.20 -2.02
CA GLY A 141 -2.63 15.49 -2.92
C GLY A 141 -2.19 16.96 -2.93
N GLU A 142 -2.61 17.79 -1.97
CA GLU A 142 -1.90 19.04 -1.72
C GLU A 142 -0.62 18.74 -0.94
N VAL A 143 0.49 18.80 -1.66
CA VAL A 143 1.83 18.91 -1.08
C VAL A 143 1.92 20.34 -0.55
N SER A 144 1.97 20.51 0.77
CA SER A 144 2.43 21.79 1.33
C SER A 144 3.77 22.09 0.68
N LYS A 145 3.87 23.24 0.01
CA LYS A 145 5.11 23.68 -0.63
C LYS A 145 6.25 23.56 0.41
N PRO A 146 7.44 23.10 0.03
CA PRO A 146 8.56 22.91 0.97
C PRO A 146 9.06 24.21 1.62
N SER A 147 8.41 25.35 1.40
CA SER A 147 8.73 26.64 1.98
C SER A 147 8.39 26.77 3.48
N ASP A 148 7.62 25.86 4.05
CA ASP A 148 7.17 25.96 5.46
C ASP A 148 7.94 25.04 6.43
N LEU A 149 8.87 24.23 5.93
CA LEU A 149 9.87 23.54 6.76
C LEU A 149 11.05 24.49 7.01
N GLN A 150 10.89 25.41 7.97
CA GLN A 150 12.02 26.14 8.52
C GLN A 150 12.84 25.17 9.37
N ILE A 151 13.83 24.52 8.75
CA ILE A 151 14.93 23.91 9.48
C ILE A 151 15.80 25.09 9.93
N GLU A 152 15.74 25.44 11.22
CA GLU A 152 16.75 26.32 11.82
C GLU A 152 18.09 25.57 11.83
N TYR A 153 19.02 26.01 10.99
CA TYR A 153 20.41 25.59 11.11
C TYR A 153 21.07 26.47 12.16
N THR A 154 21.46 25.88 13.29
CA THR A 154 22.44 26.52 14.17
C THR A 154 23.79 26.51 13.44
N ALA A 155 24.31 27.69 13.13
CA ALA A 155 25.69 27.86 12.68
C ALA A 155 26.61 27.16 13.69
N ASP A 156 27.42 26.22 13.19
CA ASP A 156 28.54 25.50 13.86
C ASP A 156 28.55 23.97 13.65
N GLN A 157 27.80 23.43 12.69
CA GLN A 157 28.02 22.05 12.22
C GLN A 157 28.99 22.01 11.03
N ASP A 158 30.23 21.63 11.33
CA ASP A 158 31.31 21.35 10.37
C ASP A 158 31.05 20.01 9.67
N PHE A 159 30.58 20.08 8.42
CA PHE A 159 30.46 18.90 7.55
C PHE A 159 31.67 18.86 6.61
N GLY A 160 32.50 17.84 6.82
CA GLY A 160 33.77 17.62 6.13
C GLY A 160 33.76 17.88 4.62
N LYS A 161 34.84 18.53 4.18
CA LYS A 161 35.18 18.98 2.82
C LYS A 161 34.87 17.92 1.74
N ALA A 162 33.76 18.11 1.03
CA ALA A 162 33.45 17.36 -0.18
C ALA A 162 34.28 17.88 -1.36
N LEU A 163 34.94 16.93 -2.04
CA LEU A 163 35.79 17.10 -3.20
C LEU A 163 34.94 17.50 -4.43
N TRP A 164 34.81 18.80 -4.71
CA TRP A 164 34.39 19.28 -6.02
C TRP A 164 35.34 20.41 -6.43
N ASP A 165 36.41 20.06 -7.14
CA ASP A 165 37.12 21.01 -7.98
C ASP A 165 38.06 20.22 -8.88
N SER A 166 37.54 19.78 -10.03
CA SER A 166 38.30 19.39 -11.21
C SER A 166 37.36 19.08 -12.38
N THR A 167 36.86 20.10 -13.08
CA THR A 167 36.58 19.98 -14.51
C THR A 167 36.87 21.29 -15.26
N PRO A 168 37.53 21.28 -16.44
CA PRO A 168 38.08 22.48 -17.06
C PRO A 168 37.04 23.28 -17.86
N ASN A 169 37.34 24.57 -17.97
CA ASN A 169 36.43 25.69 -18.27
C ASN A 169 36.00 25.89 -19.75
N HIS A 170 35.84 24.85 -20.57
CA HIS A 170 35.62 25.02 -22.04
C HIS A 170 34.34 24.44 -22.66
N LEU A 171 33.32 24.06 -21.86
CA LEU A 171 32.04 23.55 -22.38
C LEU A 171 30.81 24.33 -21.88
N LYS A 172 30.87 25.67 -21.94
CA LYS A 172 29.65 26.50 -21.91
C LYS A 172 29.25 26.82 -23.35
N LYS A 173 28.35 26.03 -23.93
CA LYS A 173 27.45 26.49 -25.00
C LYS A 173 26.01 26.36 -24.49
N PRO A 174 25.13 27.35 -24.72
CA PRO A 174 23.71 27.21 -24.44
C PRO A 174 23.10 26.19 -25.42
N LEU A 175 22.24 25.30 -24.94
CA LEU A 175 21.45 24.43 -25.81
C LEU A 175 20.29 25.25 -26.40
N ASP A 176 20.32 25.45 -27.72
CA ASP A 176 19.21 25.98 -28.50
C ASP A 176 18.05 24.97 -28.55
N PHE A 177 16.84 25.45 -28.25
CA PHE A 177 15.65 24.61 -28.04
C PHE A 177 14.91 24.26 -29.35
N GLU A 178 15.44 24.60 -30.52
CA GLU A 178 14.77 24.45 -31.82
C GLU A 178 15.09 23.13 -32.57
N SER A 179 15.95 22.25 -32.06
CA SER A 179 16.29 20.99 -32.78
C SER A 179 15.36 19.80 -32.50
N PHE A 180 14.35 19.93 -31.65
CA PHE A 180 13.50 18.80 -31.23
C PHE A 180 12.26 18.57 -32.10
N HIS A 181 12.00 19.41 -33.11
CA HIS A 181 10.79 19.31 -33.94
C HIS A 181 10.95 18.41 -35.19
N ASP A 182 12.18 18.08 -35.60
CA ASP A 182 12.41 17.26 -36.79
C ASP A 182 12.52 15.75 -36.49
N GLU A 183 12.84 15.35 -35.27
CA GLU A 183 12.96 13.93 -34.89
C GLU A 183 11.60 13.23 -34.69
N GLU A 184 10.57 13.93 -34.20
CA GLU A 184 9.23 13.35 -34.04
C GLU A 184 8.54 13.06 -35.39
N LYS A 185 8.87 13.82 -36.43
CA LYS A 185 8.27 13.63 -37.77
C LYS A 185 8.82 12.40 -38.48
N SER A 186 10.12 12.10 -38.29
CA SER A 186 10.81 10.94 -38.87
C SER A 186 10.37 9.60 -38.25
N LEU A 187 10.03 9.60 -36.95
CA LEU A 187 9.55 8.39 -36.26
C LEU A 187 8.11 8.03 -36.65
N ARG A 188 7.26 9.03 -36.92
CA ARG A 188 5.86 8.79 -37.33
C ARG A 188 5.71 8.20 -38.74
N THR A 189 6.65 8.46 -39.65
CA THR A 189 6.65 7.83 -40.99
C THR A 189 7.07 6.37 -40.93
N ARG A 190 8.07 6.02 -40.09
CA ARG A 190 8.56 4.63 -39.96
C ARG A 190 7.56 3.64 -39.36
N PHE A 191 6.55 4.12 -38.62
CA PHE A 191 5.51 3.26 -38.05
C PHE A 191 4.32 3.00 -38.98
N LYS A 192 4.12 3.79 -40.05
CA LYS A 192 3.02 3.58 -41.01
C LYS A 192 3.33 2.50 -42.04
N ASP A 193 4.58 2.32 -42.42
CA ASP A 193 4.97 1.35 -43.46
C ASP A 193 4.99 -0.11 -42.97
N ASN A 194 4.84 -0.35 -41.66
CA ASN A 194 4.84 -1.68 -41.05
C ASN A 194 3.44 -2.22 -40.69
N ILE A 195 2.37 -1.51 -41.06
CA ILE A 195 0.98 -1.90 -40.77
C ILE A 195 0.19 -2.26 -42.05
N GLU A 196 0.75 -2.08 -43.26
CA GLU A 196 0.13 -2.49 -44.53
C GLU A 196 0.89 -3.60 -45.29
N ALA A 197 1.50 -4.56 -44.58
CA ALA A 197 2.05 -5.79 -45.16
C ALA A 197 1.25 -7.03 -44.73
#